data_AF-A0AB40AZZ7-F1
#
_entry.id   AF-A0AB40AZZ7-F1
#
_cell.length_a   1.000
_cell.length_b   1.000
_cell.length_c   1.000
_cell.angle_alpha   90.00
_cell.angle_beta   90.00
_cell.angle_gamma   90.00
#
_symmetry.space_group_name_H-M   'P 1'
#
loop_
_entity.id
_entity.type
_entity.pdbx_description
1 polymer ?
#
loop_
_entity_poly.entity_id
_entity_poly.type
_entity_poly.pdbx_seq_one_letter_code
_entity_poly.pdbx_strand_id
1 'polypeptide(L)'
;MGITNWKKALEKFIEHIGAVNSAHNDARVQFQGFQSQRQSVSHQLASHSHEMEVVYHIRLTAILDVTHFLLKQGLPFRGNDESSNSLNKGNFLELLDWYSLRNEEIWKIVNQNAPGNNQLTSPKIQKELANACATEIIRVIVDDIGDNYNSLMIDEA
;
A
#
# COMPACT_ATOMS: atom_id res chain seq x y z
N MET A 1 25.98 25.87 -13.17
CA MET A 1 26.38 27.22 -12.71
C MET A 1 27.82 27.46 -13.13
N GLY A 2 28.16 28.65 -13.63
CA GLY A 2 29.52 29.01 -14.02
C GLY A 2 29.67 30.53 -14.13
N ILE A 3 30.87 31.03 -13.87
CA ILE A 3 31.19 32.47 -14.00
C ILE A 3 31.49 32.74 -15.47
N THR A 4 30.61 33.49 -16.13
CA THR A 4 30.77 33.88 -17.54
C THR A 4 31.47 35.23 -17.71
N ASN A 5 31.55 36.05 -16.65
CA ASN A 5 32.23 37.35 -16.67
C ASN A 5 33.26 37.45 -15.53
N TRP A 6 34.51 37.14 -15.85
CA TRP A 6 35.62 37.10 -14.90
C TRP A 6 35.98 38.46 -14.28
N LYS A 7 35.63 39.58 -14.93
CA LYS A 7 35.85 40.92 -14.35
C LYS A 7 35.03 41.15 -13.08
N LYS A 8 33.92 40.42 -12.90
CA LYS A 8 33.04 40.48 -11.72
C LYS A 8 33.18 39.27 -10.81
N ALA A 9 34.23 38.46 -10.98
CA ALA A 9 34.39 37.22 -10.22
C ALA A 9 34.42 37.47 -8.71
N LEU A 10 35.10 38.54 -8.25
CA LEU A 10 35.21 38.86 -6.83
C LEU A 10 33.85 39.15 -6.18
N GLU A 11 33.00 39.96 -6.83
CA GLU A 11 31.62 40.23 -6.38
C GLU A 11 30.80 38.94 -6.30
N LYS A 12 30.92 38.07 -7.32
CA LYS A 12 30.22 36.78 -7.37
C LYS A 12 30.68 35.81 -6.29
N PHE A 13 31.97 35.81 -5.93
CA PHE A 13 32.47 35.00 -4.82
C PHE A 13 31.94 35.49 -3.47
N ILE A 14 31.88 36.80 -3.28
CA ILE A 14 31.32 37.39 -2.05
C ILE A 14 29.83 37.03 -1.91
N GLU A 15 29.04 37.15 -2.98
CA GLU A 15 27.63 36.70 -2.99
C GLU A 15 27.49 35.20 -2.71
N HIS A 16 28.40 34.38 -3.25
CA HIS A 16 28.36 32.92 -3.11
C HIS A 16 28.66 32.43 -1.69
N ILE A 17 29.51 33.14 -0.93
CA ILE A 17 30.02 32.70 0.38
C ILE A 17 29.45 33.53 1.55
N GLY A 18 29.16 34.81 1.34
CA GLY A 18 29.08 35.81 2.42
C GLY A 18 27.77 35.88 3.21
N ALA A 19 26.66 35.32 2.71
CA ALA A 19 25.35 35.40 3.35
C ALA A 19 24.91 34.08 3.98
N VAL A 20 24.04 34.15 5.00
CA VAL A 20 23.46 32.97 5.69
C VAL A 20 22.62 32.10 4.75
N ASN A 21 22.03 32.71 3.73
CA ASN A 21 21.27 32.07 2.66
C ASN A 21 22.08 31.98 1.34
N SER A 22 23.41 31.99 1.44
CA SER A 22 24.27 31.85 0.27
C SER A 22 24.29 30.40 -0.20
N ALA A 23 24.51 30.22 -1.51
CA ALA A 23 24.58 28.89 -2.10
C ALA A 23 25.66 28.00 -1.45
N HIS A 24 26.78 28.58 -0.99
CA HIS A 24 27.79 27.83 -0.25
C HIS A 24 27.27 27.35 1.10
N ASN A 25 26.59 28.21 1.86
CA ASN A 25 26.06 27.86 3.16
C ASN A 25 24.94 26.82 3.05
N ASP A 26 24.06 26.95 2.05
CA ASP A 26 23.01 25.97 1.76
C ASP A 26 23.62 24.61 1.40
N ALA A 27 24.61 24.57 0.51
CA ALA A 27 25.31 23.34 0.15
C ALA A 27 26.01 22.70 1.37
N ARG A 28 26.62 23.51 2.24
CA ARG A 28 27.24 23.06 3.49
C ARG A 28 26.22 22.47 4.46
N VAL A 29 25.06 23.11 4.64
CA VAL A 29 23.97 22.62 5.50
C VAL A 29 23.40 21.31 4.96
N GLN A 30 23.18 21.21 3.65
CA GLN A 30 22.75 19.97 2.99
C GLN A 30 23.77 18.84 3.16
N PHE A 31 25.07 19.15 3.03
CA PHE A 31 26.13 18.18 3.24
C PHE A 31 26.22 17.71 4.70
N GLN A 32 26.10 18.63 5.66
CA GLN A 32 26.05 18.28 7.09
C GLN A 32 24.81 17.43 7.42
N GLY A 33 23.67 17.75 6.80
CA GLY A 33 22.46 16.94 6.88
C GLY A 33 22.69 15.53 6.32
N PHE A 34 23.27 15.44 5.12
CA PHE A 34 23.63 14.16 4.49
C PHE A 34 24.59 13.31 5.33
N GLN A 35 25.55 13.93 6.03
CA GLN A 35 26.43 13.22 6.97
C GLN A 35 25.70 12.72 8.22
N SER A 36 24.52 13.25 8.54
CA SER A 36 23.69 12.72 9.61
C SER A 36 23.11 11.37 9.20
N GLN A 37 23.48 10.32 9.94
CA GLN A 37 23.01 8.96 9.67
C GLN A 37 21.48 8.84 9.70
N ARG A 38 20.78 9.69 10.46
CA ARG A 38 19.31 9.77 10.52
C ARG A 38 18.66 10.31 9.24
N GLN A 39 19.40 11.09 8.45
CA GLN A 39 18.95 11.63 7.16
C GLN A 39 19.46 10.80 5.97
N SER A 40 20.21 9.73 6.23
CA SER A 40 20.63 8.82 5.17
C SER A 40 19.41 8.12 4.55
N VAL A 41 19.44 7.93 3.24
CA VAL A 41 18.40 7.23 2.49
C VAL A 41 18.16 5.83 3.06
N SER A 42 19.22 5.13 3.48
CA SER A 42 19.12 3.80 4.08
C SER A 42 18.36 3.81 5.41
N HIS A 43 18.65 4.76 6.30
CA HIS A 43 17.96 4.88 7.59
C HIS A 43 16.50 5.34 7.41
N GLN A 44 16.25 6.30 6.53
CA GLN A 44 14.90 6.75 6.21
C GLN A 44 14.08 5.63 5.57
N LEU A 45 14.66 4.87 4.63
CA LEU A 45 14.01 3.72 4.01
C LEU A 45 13.74 2.61 5.02
N ALA A 46 14.67 2.30 5.92
CA ALA A 46 14.49 1.26 6.93
C ALA A 46 13.40 1.62 7.96
N SER A 47 13.38 2.86 8.44
CA SER A 47 12.34 3.35 9.37
C SER A 47 10.97 3.42 8.71
N HIS A 48 10.88 3.98 7.50
CA HIS A 48 9.64 3.94 6.72
C HIS A 48 9.20 2.51 6.39
N SER A 49 10.14 1.59 6.13
CA SER A 49 9.82 0.21 5.76
C SER A 49 9.01 -0.49 6.84
N HIS A 50 9.35 -0.32 8.12
CA HIS A 50 8.63 -1.02 9.19
C HIS A 50 7.22 -0.44 9.41
N GLU A 51 7.09 0.89 9.45
CA GLU A 51 5.76 1.52 9.57
C GLU A 51 4.88 1.19 8.35
N MET A 52 5.45 1.22 7.14
CA MET A 52 4.75 0.84 5.91
C MET A 52 4.36 -0.64 5.90
N GLU A 53 5.18 -1.53 6.45
CA GLU A 53 4.88 -2.95 6.61
C GLU A 53 3.70 -3.16 7.56
N VAL A 54 3.70 -2.51 8.73
CA VAL A 54 2.58 -2.58 9.68
C VAL A 54 1.28 -2.08 9.04
N VAL A 55 1.33 -0.93 8.37
CA VAL A 55 0.18 -0.35 7.65
C VAL A 55 -0.30 -1.28 6.53
N TYR A 56 0.62 -1.90 5.79
CA TYR A 56 0.30 -2.88 4.76
C TYR A 56 -0.41 -4.11 5.34
N HIS A 57 0.09 -4.66 6.45
CA HIS A 57 -0.52 -5.80 7.11
C HIS A 57 -1.92 -5.49 7.61
N ILE A 58 -2.14 -4.35 8.26
CA ILE A 58 -3.47 -3.94 8.72
C ILE A 58 -4.46 -3.85 7.55
N ARG A 59 -4.03 -3.26 6.43
CA ARG A 59 -4.86 -3.15 5.22
C ARG A 59 -5.17 -4.51 4.61
N LEU A 60 -4.16 -5.37 4.48
CA LEU A 60 -4.30 -6.70 3.92
C LEU A 60 -5.25 -7.55 4.77
N THR A 61 -5.13 -7.50 6.10
CA THR A 61 -6.02 -8.21 7.03
C THR A 61 -7.46 -7.74 6.86
N ALA A 62 -7.72 -6.43 6.85
CA ALA A 62 -9.07 -5.89 6.66
C ALA A 62 -9.71 -6.39 5.35
N ILE A 63 -8.92 -6.41 4.27
CA ILE A 63 -9.37 -6.88 2.96
C ILE A 63 -9.59 -8.39 2.92
N LEU A 64 -8.75 -9.17 3.61
CA LEU A 64 -8.93 -10.62 3.75
C LEU A 64 -10.19 -10.94 4.55
N ASP A 65 -10.49 -10.20 5.61
CA ASP A 65 -11.70 -10.38 6.41
C ASP A 65 -12.97 -10.15 5.56
N VAL A 66 -12.98 -9.06 4.76
CA VAL A 66 -14.06 -8.77 3.80
C VAL A 66 -14.18 -9.86 2.75
N THR A 67 -13.05 -10.29 2.17
CA THR A 67 -13.00 -11.37 1.16
C THR A 67 -13.58 -12.66 1.73
N HIS A 68 -13.13 -13.06 2.91
CA HIS A 68 -13.56 -14.28 3.58
C HIS A 68 -15.05 -14.23 3.92
N PHE A 69 -15.55 -13.09 4.38
CA PHE A 69 -16.99 -12.91 4.61
C PHE A 69 -17.80 -13.15 3.33
N LEU A 70 -17.42 -12.51 2.21
CA LEU A 70 -18.14 -12.66 0.95
C LEU A 70 -18.10 -14.09 0.42
N LEU A 71 -16.94 -14.75 0.48
CA LEU A 71 -16.80 -16.16 0.09
C LEU A 71 -17.69 -17.07 0.95
N LYS A 72 -17.69 -16.85 2.27
CA LYS A 72 -18.52 -17.63 3.21
C LYS A 72 -20.02 -17.47 2.95
N GLN A 73 -20.45 -16.29 2.52
CA GLN A 73 -21.85 -16.01 2.18
C GLN A 73 -22.22 -16.35 0.73
N GLY A 74 -21.24 -16.72 -0.12
CA GLY A 74 -21.47 -16.91 -1.55
C GLY A 74 -21.88 -15.63 -2.29
N LEU A 75 -21.45 -14.46 -1.80
CA LEU A 75 -21.82 -13.16 -2.36
C LEU A 75 -20.88 -12.74 -3.50
N PRO A 76 -21.40 -12.10 -4.56
CA PRO A 76 -20.56 -11.53 -5.60
C PRO A 76 -19.73 -10.38 -5.03
N PHE A 77 -18.48 -10.28 -5.46
CA PHE A 77 -17.57 -9.23 -4.97
C PHE A 77 -17.84 -7.88 -5.64
N ARG A 78 -18.04 -7.92 -6.96
CA ARG A 78 -17.96 -6.74 -7.83
C ARG A 78 -19.30 -6.06 -8.04
N GLY A 79 -19.22 -4.74 -8.23
CA GLY A 79 -20.31 -3.92 -8.72
C GLY A 79 -20.23 -3.73 -10.24
N ASN A 80 -21.32 -3.28 -10.85
CA ASN A 80 -21.32 -2.85 -12.25
C ASN A 80 -20.52 -1.55 -12.44
N ASP A 81 -20.65 -0.63 -11.48
CA ASP A 81 -19.90 0.63 -11.41
C ASP A 81 -19.23 0.72 -10.04
N GLU A 82 -17.91 0.60 -10.02
CA GLU A 82 -17.07 0.67 -8.81
C GLU A 82 -16.43 2.06 -8.65
N SER A 83 -16.88 3.06 -9.43
CA SER A 83 -16.40 4.43 -9.32
C SER A 83 -16.77 5.05 -7.98
N SER A 84 -16.02 6.06 -7.53
CA SER A 84 -16.26 6.76 -6.26
C SER A 84 -17.65 7.40 -6.15
N ASN A 85 -18.29 7.68 -7.29
CA ASN A 85 -19.57 8.36 -7.36
C ASN A 85 -20.74 7.39 -7.53
N SER A 86 -20.48 6.09 -7.60
CA SER A 86 -21.50 5.06 -7.67
C SER A 86 -22.30 5.01 -6.36
N LEU A 87 -23.62 4.80 -6.47
CA LEU A 87 -24.49 4.54 -5.33
C LEU A 87 -24.26 3.14 -4.72
N ASN A 88 -23.67 2.23 -5.49
CA ASN A 88 -23.31 0.90 -5.05
C ASN A 88 -22.08 0.43 -5.83
N LYS A 89 -20.93 0.47 -5.14
CA LYS A 89 -19.63 0.09 -5.68
C LYS A 89 -19.38 -1.43 -5.68
N GLY A 90 -20.41 -2.22 -5.41
CA GLY A 90 -20.30 -3.66 -5.24
C GLY A 90 -20.02 -4.05 -3.80
N ASN A 91 -20.38 -5.29 -3.45
CA ASN A 91 -20.36 -5.76 -2.07
C ASN A 91 -18.98 -5.67 -1.43
N PHE A 92 -17.90 -5.86 -2.20
CA PHE A 92 -16.54 -5.77 -1.66
C PHE A 92 -16.21 -4.35 -1.17
N LEU A 93 -16.41 -3.35 -2.00
CA LEU A 93 -16.07 -1.96 -1.66
C LEU A 93 -17.04 -1.39 -0.60
N GLU A 94 -18.33 -1.69 -0.73
CA GLU A 94 -19.33 -1.25 0.26
C GLU A 94 -19.10 -1.88 1.64
N LEU A 95 -18.76 -3.18 1.68
CA LEU A 95 -18.48 -3.86 2.94
C LEU A 95 -17.15 -3.40 3.56
N LEU A 96 -16.12 -3.15 2.73
CA LEU A 96 -14.86 -2.60 3.21
C LEU A 96 -15.04 -1.19 3.79
N ASP A 97 -15.83 -0.34 3.14
CA ASP A 97 -16.16 0.99 3.66
C ASP A 97 -16.93 0.88 4.98
N TRP A 98 -17.99 0.05 5.02
CA TRP A 98 -18.76 -0.20 6.23
C TRP A 98 -17.91 -0.75 7.39
N TYR A 99 -16.98 -1.65 7.08
CA TYR A 99 -16.05 -2.23 8.05
C TYR A 99 -15.10 -1.16 8.59
N SER A 100 -14.50 -0.38 7.69
CA SER A 100 -13.55 0.67 8.04
C SER A 100 -14.18 1.77 8.89
N LEU A 101 -15.43 2.18 8.63
CA LEU A 101 -16.14 3.21 9.39
C LEU A 101 -16.31 2.88 10.88
N ARG A 102 -16.18 1.61 11.27
CA ARG A 102 -16.29 1.15 12.66
C ARG A 102 -14.96 1.15 13.40
N ASN A 103 -13.85 1.34 12.70
CA ASN A 103 -12.52 1.38 13.27
C ASN A 103 -11.74 2.54 12.64
N GLU A 104 -11.58 3.63 13.40
CA GLU A 104 -10.93 4.85 12.92
C GLU A 104 -9.50 4.61 12.40
N GLU A 105 -8.76 3.66 12.99
CA GLU A 105 -7.42 3.28 12.56
C GLU A 105 -7.45 2.62 11.17
N ILE A 106 -8.35 1.65 10.98
CA ILE A 106 -8.54 0.97 9.69
C ILE A 106 -9.06 1.96 8.64
N TRP A 107 -9.99 2.84 9.01
CA TRP A 107 -10.48 3.89 8.12
C TRP A 107 -9.33 4.76 7.61
N LYS A 108 -8.45 5.23 8.50
CA LYS A 108 -7.28 6.02 8.10
C LYS A 108 -6.40 5.22 7.13
N ILE A 109 -6.11 3.97 7.45
CA ILE A 109 -5.20 3.13 6.65
C ILE A 109 -5.77 2.78 5.27
N VAL A 110 -7.07 2.52 5.17
CA VAL A 110 -7.75 2.15 3.92
C VAL A 110 -8.05 3.39 3.07
N ASN A 111 -8.48 4.51 3.68
CA ASN A 111 -8.93 5.72 2.96
C ASN A 111 -7.91 6.86 2.83
N GLN A 112 -6.77 6.90 3.55
CA GLN A 112 -5.76 7.96 3.40
C GLN A 112 -4.90 7.83 2.13
N ASN A 113 -5.51 7.61 0.96
CA ASN A 113 -4.85 7.52 -0.34
C ASN A 113 -3.56 6.68 -0.27
N ALA A 114 -3.69 5.41 0.13
CA ALA A 114 -2.61 4.47 -0.08
C ALA A 114 -2.09 4.63 -1.52
N PRO A 115 -0.76 4.72 -1.75
CA PRO A 115 -0.22 4.89 -3.10
C PRO A 115 -0.82 3.80 -3.99
N GLY A 116 -1.23 4.12 -5.22
CA GLY A 116 -2.26 3.35 -5.94
C GLY A 116 -2.12 1.82 -5.94
N ASN A 117 -0.89 1.31 -6.08
CA ASN A 117 -0.60 -0.14 -6.02
C ASN A 117 -0.87 -0.78 -4.64
N ASN A 118 -0.85 0.01 -3.58
CA ASN A 118 -1.01 -0.38 -2.19
C ASN A 118 -2.47 -0.26 -1.70
N GLN A 119 -3.42 0.17 -2.55
CA GLN A 119 -4.83 0.22 -2.16
C GLN A 119 -5.44 -1.18 -1.98
N LEU A 120 -4.93 -2.17 -2.71
CA LEU A 120 -5.36 -3.58 -2.64
C LEU A 120 -6.85 -3.81 -2.99
N THR A 121 -7.55 -2.80 -3.51
CA THR A 121 -8.99 -2.86 -3.82
C THR A 121 -9.32 -3.10 -5.29
N SER A 122 -8.31 -3.16 -6.18
CA SER A 122 -8.54 -3.30 -7.61
C SER A 122 -9.22 -4.63 -7.97
N PRO A 123 -9.99 -4.70 -9.07
CA PRO A 123 -10.64 -5.94 -9.51
C PRO A 123 -9.69 -7.12 -9.67
N LYS A 124 -8.46 -6.86 -10.13
CA LYS A 124 -7.42 -7.88 -10.28
C LYS A 124 -7.03 -8.46 -8.93
N ILE A 125 -6.79 -7.60 -7.93
CA ILE A 125 -6.41 -8.01 -6.58
C ILE A 125 -7.55 -8.75 -5.88
N GLN A 126 -8.80 -8.27 -6.01
CA GLN A 126 -9.97 -8.99 -5.50
C GLN A 126 -10.04 -10.43 -6.04
N LYS A 127 -9.77 -10.63 -7.34
CA LYS A 127 -9.72 -11.95 -7.96
C LYS A 127 -8.55 -12.79 -7.45
N GLU A 128 -7.37 -12.21 -7.28
CA GLU A 128 -6.19 -12.90 -6.74
C GLU A 128 -6.43 -13.37 -5.30
N LEU A 129 -7.06 -12.54 -4.46
CA LEU A 129 -7.43 -12.90 -3.09
C LEU A 129 -8.45 -14.03 -3.06
N ALA A 130 -9.50 -13.95 -3.87
CA ALA A 130 -10.50 -15.02 -3.98
C ALA A 130 -9.85 -16.36 -4.41
N ASN A 131 -8.94 -16.32 -5.39
CA ASN A 131 -8.19 -17.50 -5.85
C ASN A 131 -7.24 -18.05 -4.78
N ALA A 132 -6.58 -17.18 -4.02
CA ALA A 132 -5.71 -17.58 -2.93
C ALA A 132 -6.52 -18.29 -1.83
N CYS A 133 -7.64 -17.70 -1.40
CA CYS A 133 -8.55 -18.34 -0.44
C CYS A 133 -9.07 -19.69 -0.95
N ALA A 134 -9.49 -19.78 -2.22
CA ALA A 134 -9.95 -21.04 -2.79
C ALA A 134 -8.85 -22.12 -2.79
N THR A 135 -7.62 -21.75 -3.17
CA THR A 135 -6.46 -22.65 -3.13
C THR A 135 -6.19 -23.17 -1.72
N GLU A 136 -6.20 -22.28 -0.72
CA GLU A 136 -5.97 -22.63 0.68
C GLU A 136 -7.07 -23.54 1.23
N ILE A 137 -8.34 -23.25 0.93
CA ILE A 137 -9.49 -24.07 1.31
C ILE A 137 -9.38 -25.47 0.70
N ILE A 138 -9.08 -25.56 -0.59
CA ILE A 138 -8.90 -26.85 -1.28
C ILE A 138 -7.76 -27.62 -0.63
N ARG A 139 -6.62 -26.98 -0.34
CA ARG A 139 -5.50 -27.63 0.31
C ARG A 139 -5.90 -28.21 1.66
N VAL A 140 -6.56 -27.43 2.51
CA VAL A 140 -7.03 -27.90 3.82
C VAL A 140 -8.00 -29.08 3.69
N ILE A 141 -8.92 -29.05 2.73
CA ILE A 141 -9.86 -30.16 2.47
C ILE A 141 -9.10 -31.41 2.01
N VAL A 142 -8.16 -31.28 1.08
CA VAL A 142 -7.36 -32.40 0.58
C VAL A 142 -6.51 -33.01 1.70
N ASP A 143 -5.88 -32.17 2.52
CA ASP A 143 -5.08 -32.61 3.67
C ASP A 143 -5.95 -33.33 4.73
N ASP A 144 -7.18 -32.86 4.95
CA ASP A 144 -8.15 -33.48 5.88
C ASP A 144 -8.66 -34.84 5.37
N ILE A 145 -8.91 -34.96 4.06
CA ILE A 145 -9.24 -36.24 3.43
C ILE A 145 -8.07 -37.23 3.57
N GLY A 146 -6.84 -36.75 3.37
CA GLY A 146 -5.63 -37.57 3.41
C GLY A 146 -5.65 -38.72 2.38
N ASP A 147 -5.04 -39.85 2.74
CA ASP A 147 -4.97 -41.05 1.88
C ASP A 147 -6.16 -42.03 2.10
N ASN A 148 -7.26 -41.55 2.67
CA ASN A 148 -8.40 -42.40 3.00
C ASN A 148 -9.17 -42.87 1.75
N TYR A 149 -9.87 -44.00 1.86
CA TYR A 149 -10.75 -44.49 0.80
C TYR A 149 -12.00 -43.60 0.71
N ASN A 150 -12.21 -42.99 -0.46
CA ASN A 150 -13.34 -42.13 -0.74
C ASN A 150 -14.27 -42.78 -1.77
N SER A 151 -15.58 -42.60 -1.63
CA SER A 151 -16.58 -43.00 -2.62
C SER A 151 -17.14 -41.77 -3.34
N LEU A 152 -17.17 -41.80 -4.68
CA LEU A 152 -17.82 -40.76 -5.49
C LEU A 152 -19.28 -41.14 -5.74
N MET A 153 -20.21 -40.27 -5.38
CA MET A 153 -21.63 -40.42 -5.70
C MET A 153 -21.95 -39.58 -6.95
N ILE A 154 -22.46 -40.22 -7.99
CA ILE A 154 -22.85 -39.58 -9.25
C ILE A 154 -24.37 -39.63 -9.32
N ASP A 155 -25.00 -38.49 -9.55
CA ASP A 155 -26.45 -38.38 -9.75
C ASP A 155 -26.74 -38.02 -11.22
N GLU A 156 -27.78 -38.63 -11.79
CA GLU A 156 -28.22 -38.37 -13.17
C GLU A 156 -29.38 -37.36 -13.15
N ALA A 157 -29.35 -36.43 -14.11
CA ALA A 157 -30.39 -35.41 -14.30
C ALA A 157 -31.60 -35.92 -15.08
#